data_AF-A0A3M1X1L1-F1
#
_entry.id   AF-A0A3M1X1L1-F1
#
_cell.length_a   1.000
_cell.length_b   1.000
_cell.length_c   1.000
_cell.angle_alpha   90.00
_cell.angle_beta   90.00
_cell.angle_gamma   90.00
#
_symmetry.space_group_name_H-M   'P 1'
#
loop_
_entity.id
_entity.type
_entity.pdbx_description
1 polymer ?
#
loop_
_entity_poly.entity_id
_entity_poly.type
_entity_poly.pdbx_seq_one_letter_code
_entity_poly.pdbx_strand_id
1 'polypeptide(L)'
;MGASNRRTLRNQRLEFLGDSILSYVVSRYLFESYPDRDEGFLSKIRSKLVDNRFLARVGRRMGLEEILAQIRRRYRKRSSGRLSLKVMGDIVESIVGALYLDGGIETAERFIQSRILTDLSRVEDLEVDFKTSLQEWCQKKGLSLPEYKILYSRGPEHDKFYVVSVSVVGVGSASGEGRSKKEAEQEAARKMMESLGR
;
A
#
# COMPACT_ATOMS: atom_id res chain seq x y z
N MET A 1 -14.30 0.35 -37.91
CA MET A 1 -14.15 0.44 -36.43
C MET A 1 -13.69 -0.93 -35.92
N GLY A 2 -12.40 -1.17 -35.59
CA GLY A 2 -11.97 -2.54 -35.23
C GLY A 2 -10.48 -2.78 -34.90
N ALA A 3 -9.57 -1.91 -35.33
CA ALA A 3 -8.13 -2.09 -35.06
C ALA A 3 -7.67 -1.48 -33.71
N SER A 4 -8.42 -0.52 -33.16
CA SER A 4 -8.07 0.18 -31.91
C SER A 4 -8.24 -0.69 -30.65
N ASN A 5 -9.23 -1.59 -30.66
CA ASN A 5 -9.60 -2.39 -29.48
C ASN A 5 -8.65 -3.58 -29.23
N ARG A 6 -8.00 -4.14 -30.28
CA ARG A 6 -7.08 -5.28 -30.16
C ARG A 6 -5.74 -4.96 -29.49
N ARG A 7 -5.30 -3.70 -29.48
CA ARG A 7 -4.01 -3.33 -28.86
C ARG A 7 -4.12 -3.14 -27.35
N THR A 8 -5.26 -2.68 -26.85
CA THR A 8 -5.53 -2.55 -25.41
C THR A 8 -5.71 -3.93 -24.75
N LEU A 9 -6.20 -4.92 -25.50
CA LEU A 9 -6.28 -6.33 -25.09
C LEU A 9 -4.90 -7.03 -24.96
N ARG A 10 -3.82 -6.47 -25.52
CA ARG A 10 -2.56 -7.23 -25.70
C ARG A 10 -1.72 -7.39 -24.43
N ASN A 11 -1.86 -6.48 -23.47
CA ASN A 11 -1.13 -6.56 -22.21
C ASN A 11 -1.96 -7.18 -21.08
N GLN A 12 -3.28 -7.29 -21.21
CA GLN A 12 -4.14 -7.85 -20.15
C GLN A 12 -3.80 -9.31 -19.79
N ARG A 13 -3.32 -10.10 -20.76
CA ARG A 13 -2.85 -11.47 -20.49
C ARG A 13 -1.53 -11.49 -19.71
N LEU A 14 -0.65 -10.52 -19.97
CA LEU A 14 0.61 -10.37 -19.24
C LEU A 14 0.37 -9.80 -17.85
N GLU A 15 -0.51 -8.82 -17.72
CA GLU A 15 -1.03 -8.29 -16.45
C GLU A 15 -1.59 -9.42 -15.58
N PHE A 16 -2.52 -10.22 -16.10
CA PHE A 16 -3.11 -11.35 -15.39
C PHE A 16 -2.06 -12.36 -14.87
N LEU A 17 -1.10 -12.74 -15.72
CA LEU A 17 -0.02 -13.62 -15.30
C LEU A 17 0.89 -12.94 -14.28
N GLY A 18 1.24 -11.68 -14.53
CA GLY A 18 2.13 -10.89 -13.70
C GLY A 18 1.58 -10.64 -12.30
N ASP A 19 0.29 -10.37 -12.16
CA ASP A 19 -0.40 -10.23 -10.87
C ASP A 19 -0.30 -11.53 -10.05
N SER A 20 -0.52 -12.69 -10.69
CA SER A 20 -0.39 -13.98 -10.02
C SER A 20 1.05 -14.25 -9.53
N ILE A 21 2.04 -13.96 -10.37
CA ILE A 21 3.46 -14.11 -10.03
C ILE A 21 3.87 -13.12 -8.94
N LEU A 22 3.45 -11.86 -9.05
CA LEU A 22 3.70 -10.82 -8.06
C LEU A 22 3.12 -11.22 -6.70
N SER A 23 1.85 -11.62 -6.68
CA SER A 23 1.15 -12.06 -5.47
C SER A 23 1.84 -13.25 -4.82
N TYR A 24 2.26 -14.25 -5.61
CA TYR A 24 3.01 -15.40 -5.11
C TYR A 24 4.34 -14.99 -4.45
N VAL A 25 5.18 -14.22 -5.15
CA VAL A 25 6.50 -13.82 -4.64
C VAL A 25 6.36 -12.95 -3.39
N VAL A 26 5.42 -12.00 -3.38
CA VAL A 26 5.15 -11.16 -2.20
C VAL A 26 4.65 -12.00 -1.03
N SER A 27 3.68 -12.91 -1.26
CA SER A 27 3.19 -13.82 -0.22
C SER A 27 4.32 -14.66 0.40
N ARG A 28 5.17 -15.26 -0.44
CA ARG A 28 6.29 -16.08 0.03
C ARG A 28 7.28 -15.25 0.84
N TYR A 29 7.65 -14.07 0.32
CA TYR A 29 8.54 -13.16 1.03
C TYR A 29 8.00 -12.76 2.42
N LEU A 30 6.71 -12.40 2.51
CA LEU A 30 6.10 -12.02 3.79
C LEU A 30 6.04 -13.19 4.77
N PHE A 31 5.71 -14.39 4.29
CA PHE A 31 5.70 -15.61 5.12
C PHE A 31 7.09 -15.90 5.71
N GLU A 32 8.15 -15.77 4.91
CA GLU A 32 9.53 -16.00 5.35
C GLU A 32 10.06 -14.88 6.27
N SER A 33 9.64 -13.64 6.04
CA SER A 33 10.17 -12.46 6.75
C SER A 33 9.48 -12.20 8.09
N TYR A 34 8.24 -12.65 8.27
CA TYR A 34 7.44 -12.41 9.48
C TYR A 34 6.86 -13.70 10.06
N PRO A 35 7.69 -14.64 10.55
CA PRO A 35 7.23 -15.95 11.04
C PRO A 35 6.30 -15.87 12.25
N ASP A 36 6.37 -14.78 13.04
CA ASP A 36 5.57 -14.59 14.27
C ASP A 36 4.27 -13.81 14.03
N ARG A 37 3.96 -13.42 12.79
CA ARG A 37 2.77 -12.63 12.46
C ARG A 37 1.64 -13.52 11.92
N ASP A 38 0.40 -13.10 12.17
CA ASP A 38 -0.78 -13.83 11.73
C ASP A 38 -1.15 -13.60 10.24
N GLU A 39 -2.07 -14.41 9.73
CA GLU A 39 -2.57 -14.32 8.35
C GLU A 39 -3.16 -12.94 8.03
N GLY A 40 -3.85 -12.31 8.99
CA GLY A 40 -4.48 -11.01 8.82
C GLY A 40 -3.45 -9.91 8.55
N PHE A 41 -2.36 -9.91 9.30
CA PHE A 41 -1.21 -9.06 9.06
C PHE A 41 -0.64 -9.29 7.65
N LEU A 42 -0.24 -10.53 7.33
CA LEU A 42 0.40 -10.86 6.06
C LEU A 42 -0.47 -10.48 4.85
N SER A 43 -1.78 -10.78 4.91
CA SER A 43 -2.73 -10.46 3.84
C SER A 43 -2.87 -8.95 3.64
N LYS A 44 -2.91 -8.17 4.72
CA LYS A 44 -2.98 -6.71 4.67
C LYS A 44 -1.74 -6.10 4.03
N ILE A 45 -0.54 -6.62 4.32
CA ILE A 45 0.72 -6.09 3.78
C ILE A 45 0.80 -6.41 2.29
N ARG A 46 0.50 -7.65 1.94
CA ARG A 46 0.41 -8.08 0.55
C ARG A 46 -0.52 -7.16 -0.24
N SER A 47 -1.75 -6.94 0.24
CA SER A 47 -2.71 -6.07 -0.45
C SER A 47 -2.18 -4.67 -0.70
N LYS A 48 -1.39 -4.09 0.22
CA LYS A 48 -0.75 -2.78 0.01
C LYS A 48 0.38 -2.84 -1.02
N LEU A 49 1.20 -3.89 -0.99
CA LEU A 49 2.34 -4.04 -1.90
C LEU A 49 1.93 -4.29 -3.34
N VAL A 50 0.76 -4.90 -3.55
CA VAL A 50 0.21 -5.20 -4.87
C VAL A 50 -0.89 -4.23 -5.30
N ASP A 51 -1.21 -3.20 -4.51
CA ASP A 51 -2.22 -2.23 -4.93
C ASP A 51 -1.72 -1.29 -6.05
N ASN A 52 -2.66 -0.81 -6.85
CA ASN A 52 -2.41 0.10 -7.96
C ASN A 52 -1.68 1.40 -7.56
N ARG A 53 -1.86 1.89 -6.32
CA ARG A 53 -1.21 3.11 -5.85
C ARG A 53 0.26 2.86 -5.54
N PHE A 54 0.59 1.72 -4.94
CA PHE A 54 1.94 1.26 -4.68
C PHE A 54 2.66 0.97 -5.99
N LEU A 55 2.07 0.15 -6.86
CA LEU A 55 2.67 -0.20 -8.15
C LEU A 55 2.83 1.02 -9.06
N ALA A 56 1.90 1.98 -9.03
CA ALA A 56 2.09 3.24 -9.74
C ALA A 56 3.30 4.05 -9.24
N ARG A 57 3.59 4.02 -7.93
CA ARG A 57 4.81 4.64 -7.38
C ARG A 57 6.06 3.90 -7.85
N VAL A 58 6.03 2.56 -7.86
CA VAL A 58 7.13 1.73 -8.40
C VAL A 58 7.40 2.10 -9.87
N GLY A 59 6.36 2.11 -10.71
CA GLY A 59 6.48 2.46 -12.13
C GLY A 59 7.03 3.86 -12.37
N ARG A 60 6.66 4.84 -11.53
CA ARG A 60 7.23 6.19 -11.58
C ARG A 60 8.72 6.22 -11.23
N ARG A 61 9.15 5.50 -10.19
CA ARG A 61 10.58 5.40 -9.84
C ARG A 61 11.41 4.73 -10.93
N MET A 62 10.80 3.81 -11.68
CA MET A 62 11.41 3.18 -12.85
C MET A 62 11.47 4.11 -14.08
N GLY A 63 10.92 5.33 -14.00
CA GLY A 63 10.89 6.27 -15.13
C GLY A 63 9.88 5.90 -16.22
N LEU A 64 8.96 4.96 -15.96
CA LEU A 64 8.01 4.47 -16.98
C LEU A 64 7.10 5.57 -17.50
N GLU A 65 6.77 6.56 -16.68
CA GLU A 65 5.90 7.67 -17.08
C GLU A 65 6.50 8.47 -18.25
N GLU A 66 7.81 8.74 -18.20
CA GLU A 66 8.53 9.45 -19.28
C GLU A 66 8.74 8.55 -20.50
N ILE A 67 9.12 7.29 -20.31
CA ILE A 67 9.28 6.32 -21.41
C ILE A 67 7.98 6.19 -22.21
N LEU A 68 6.85 6.05 -21.52
CA LEU A 68 5.53 5.92 -22.15
C LEU A 68 5.09 7.23 -22.81
N ALA A 69 5.42 8.39 -22.23
CA ALA A 69 5.19 9.69 -22.87
C ALA A 69 5.95 9.83 -24.19
N GLN A 70 7.23 9.43 -24.22
CA GLN A 70 8.05 9.44 -25.44
C GLN A 70 7.49 8.51 -26.51
N ILE A 71 7.08 7.30 -26.15
CA ILE A 71 6.42 6.35 -27.06
C ILE A 71 5.13 6.98 -27.63
N ARG A 72 4.27 7.57 -26.80
CA ARG A 72 3.00 8.19 -27.25
C ARG A 72 3.23 9.35 -28.23
N ARG A 73 4.23 10.21 -27.96
CA ARG A 73 4.63 11.31 -28.85
C ARG A 73 5.07 10.76 -30.21
N ARG A 74 5.92 9.71 -30.22
CA ARG A 74 6.42 9.07 -31.45
C ARG A 74 5.29 8.49 -32.30
N TYR A 75 4.25 7.92 -31.69
CA TYR A 75 3.09 7.36 -32.39
C TYR A 75 1.93 8.37 -32.62
N ARG A 76 2.18 9.69 -32.51
CA ARG A 76 1.19 10.78 -32.71
C ARG A 76 -0.12 10.59 -31.93
N LYS A 77 -0.10 9.92 -30.77
CA LYS A 77 -1.28 9.85 -29.89
C LYS A 77 -1.40 11.16 -29.11
N ARG A 78 -2.51 11.88 -29.28
CA ARG A 78 -2.81 13.18 -28.65
C ARG A 78 -3.04 13.15 -27.12
N SER A 79 -2.58 12.12 -26.41
CA SER A 79 -2.75 12.05 -24.94
C SER A 79 -1.52 12.65 -24.24
N SER A 80 -1.61 13.92 -23.87
CA SER A 80 -0.60 14.64 -23.06
C SER A 80 -0.79 14.47 -21.55
N GLY A 81 -1.79 13.68 -21.12
CA GLY A 81 -2.10 13.47 -19.71
C GLY A 81 -1.20 12.42 -19.03
N ARG A 82 -0.99 12.61 -17.72
CA ARG A 82 -0.41 11.59 -16.84
C ARG A 82 -1.21 10.30 -16.92
N LEU A 83 -0.53 9.18 -16.72
CA LEU A 83 -1.17 7.88 -16.62
C LEU A 83 -2.02 7.79 -15.36
N SER A 84 -3.18 7.13 -15.45
CA SER A 84 -3.94 6.77 -14.26
C SER A 84 -3.14 5.78 -13.42
N LEU A 85 -3.40 5.76 -12.11
CA LEU A 85 -2.72 4.83 -11.19
C LEU A 85 -2.92 3.37 -11.64
N LYS A 86 -4.16 3.04 -12.03
CA LYS A 86 -4.49 1.71 -12.56
C LYS A 86 -3.62 1.34 -13.75
N VAL A 87 -3.58 2.16 -14.79
CA VAL A 87 -2.80 1.84 -16.00
C VAL A 87 -1.31 1.71 -15.69
N MET A 88 -0.78 2.49 -14.73
CA MET A 88 0.61 2.32 -14.32
C MET A 88 0.84 1.01 -13.57
N GLY A 89 -0.10 0.61 -12.69
CA GLY A 89 -0.10 -0.69 -12.02
C GLY A 89 -0.11 -1.85 -13.01
N ASP A 90 -1.10 -1.86 -13.92
CA ASP A 90 -1.26 -2.88 -14.97
C ASP A 90 0.03 -3.05 -15.81
N ILE A 91 0.76 -1.96 -16.05
CA ILE A 91 2.04 -1.98 -16.79
C ILE A 91 3.16 -2.64 -15.97
N VAL A 92 3.25 -2.34 -14.67
CA VAL A 92 4.25 -2.98 -13.80
C VAL A 92 3.99 -4.48 -13.69
N GLU A 93 2.73 -4.89 -13.52
CA GLU A 93 2.32 -6.31 -13.53
C GLU A 93 2.65 -6.96 -14.88
N SER A 94 2.34 -6.29 -15.99
CA SER A 94 2.69 -6.79 -17.33
C SER A 94 4.21 -7.00 -17.51
N ILE A 95 5.06 -6.16 -16.91
CA ILE A 95 6.52 -6.33 -16.91
C ILE A 95 6.90 -7.57 -16.11
N VAL A 96 6.30 -7.80 -14.93
CA VAL A 96 6.52 -9.02 -14.15
C VAL A 96 6.14 -10.26 -14.96
N GLY A 97 4.97 -10.26 -15.61
CA GLY A 97 4.53 -11.36 -16.46
C GLY A 97 5.46 -11.62 -17.65
N ALA A 98 5.99 -10.55 -18.27
CA ALA A 98 6.96 -10.68 -19.35
C ALA A 98 8.30 -11.26 -18.88
N LEU A 99 8.82 -10.80 -17.73
CA LEU A 99 10.06 -11.31 -17.14
C LEU A 99 9.94 -12.78 -16.74
N TYR A 100 8.77 -13.19 -16.22
CA TYR A 100 8.50 -14.58 -15.92
C TYR A 100 8.51 -15.45 -17.18
N LEU A 101 7.88 -15.01 -18.27
CA LEU A 101 7.87 -15.76 -19.52
C LEU A 101 9.25 -15.85 -20.18
N ASP A 102 10.08 -14.81 -20.05
CA ASP A 102 11.41 -14.74 -20.66
C ASP A 102 12.47 -15.52 -19.85
N GLY A 103 12.42 -15.39 -18.52
CA GLY A 103 13.51 -15.85 -17.65
C GLY A 103 13.08 -16.65 -16.42
N GLY A 104 11.84 -17.12 -16.36
CA GLY A 104 11.33 -17.95 -15.27
C GLY A 104 11.07 -17.19 -13.95
N ILE A 105 10.78 -17.95 -12.90
CA ILE A 105 10.39 -17.41 -11.60
C ILE A 105 11.54 -16.64 -10.93
N GLU A 106 12.78 -17.09 -11.08
CA GLU A 106 13.96 -16.47 -10.47
C GLU A 106 14.23 -15.08 -11.05
N THR A 107 13.92 -14.86 -12.34
CA THR A 107 14.07 -13.55 -12.98
C THR A 107 12.99 -12.58 -12.53
N ALA A 108 11.74 -13.04 -12.46
CA ALA A 108 10.64 -12.25 -11.93
C ALA A 108 10.88 -11.88 -10.45
N GLU A 109 11.33 -12.84 -9.64
CA GLU A 109 11.60 -12.65 -8.22
C GLU A 109 12.69 -11.60 -7.96
N ARG A 110 13.84 -11.67 -8.65
CA ARG A 110 14.90 -10.67 -8.53
C ARG A 110 14.41 -9.26 -8.86
N PHE A 111 13.55 -9.14 -9.87
CA PHE A 111 12.93 -7.86 -10.21
C PHE A 111 12.00 -7.35 -9.09
N ILE A 112 11.14 -8.21 -8.57
CA ILE A 112 10.20 -7.87 -7.48
C ILE A 112 10.98 -7.45 -6.23
N GLN A 113 12.00 -8.23 -5.83
CA GLN A 113 12.85 -7.90 -4.68
C GLN A 113 13.55 -6.56 -4.84
N SER A 114 14.14 -6.30 -6.01
CA SER A 114 14.95 -5.08 -6.25
C SER A 114 14.15 -3.81 -6.58
N ARG A 115 12.85 -3.90 -6.86
CA ARG A 115 12.01 -2.74 -7.26
C ARG A 115 10.76 -2.51 -6.42
N ILE A 116 10.16 -3.59 -5.93
CA ILE A 116 8.89 -3.57 -5.21
C ILE A 116 9.15 -3.70 -3.70
N LEU A 117 9.96 -4.67 -3.29
CA LEU A 117 10.24 -4.95 -1.87
C LEU A 117 11.32 -4.04 -1.26
N THR A 118 11.96 -3.15 -2.02
CA THR A 118 13.00 -2.24 -1.49
C THR A 118 12.49 -1.19 -0.50
N ASP A 119 11.17 -0.95 -0.44
CA ASP A 119 10.54 0.11 0.37
C ASP A 119 9.72 -0.46 1.55
N LEU A 120 9.98 -1.71 1.98
CA LEU A 120 9.16 -2.37 3.00
C LEU A 120 9.11 -1.60 4.33
N SER A 121 10.21 -0.97 4.76
CA SER A 121 10.21 -0.10 5.95
C SER A 121 9.16 1.01 5.88
N ARG A 122 8.89 1.55 4.69
CA ARG A 122 7.84 2.56 4.47
C ARG A 122 6.44 1.97 4.42
N VAL A 123 6.31 0.67 4.17
CA VAL A 123 5.05 -0.09 4.19
C VAL A 123 4.73 -0.56 5.60
N GLU A 124 5.76 -0.93 6.37
CA GLU A 124 5.78 -1.13 7.82
C GLU A 124 5.41 0.17 8.58
N ASP A 125 5.90 1.33 8.14
CA ASP A 125 5.45 2.62 8.70
C ASP A 125 4.00 2.98 8.33
N LEU A 126 3.48 2.40 7.24
CA LEU A 126 2.06 2.50 6.88
C LEU A 126 1.21 1.46 7.64
N GLU A 127 1.84 0.61 8.45
CA GLU A 127 1.33 -0.74 8.77
C GLU A 127 0.33 -0.79 9.90
N VAL A 128 0.31 0.20 10.77
CA VAL A 128 -0.65 0.22 11.87
C VAL A 128 -1.52 1.45 11.78
N ASP A 129 -2.44 1.39 10.79
CA ASP A 129 -3.63 2.25 10.82
C ASP A 129 -4.66 1.69 11.81
N PHE A 130 -4.29 1.75 13.09
CA PHE A 130 -5.19 1.46 14.20
C PHE A 130 -6.39 2.40 14.21
N LYS A 131 -6.26 3.63 13.67
CA LYS A 131 -7.43 4.53 13.53
C LYS A 131 -8.48 3.92 12.61
N THR A 132 -8.09 3.45 11.43
CA THR A 132 -9.00 2.76 10.51
C THR A 132 -9.53 1.46 11.12
N SER A 133 -8.66 0.67 11.75
CA SER A 133 -9.05 -0.62 12.35
C SER A 133 -10.06 -0.44 13.49
N LEU A 134 -9.87 0.57 14.35
CA LEU A 134 -10.81 0.95 15.41
C LEU A 134 -12.12 1.48 14.83
N GLN A 135 -12.05 2.29 13.77
CA GLN A 135 -13.24 2.80 13.09
C GLN A 135 -14.09 1.65 12.50
N GLU A 136 -13.49 0.73 11.77
CA GLU A 136 -14.16 -0.44 11.20
C GLU A 136 -14.77 -1.33 12.29
N TRP A 137 -14.05 -1.51 13.41
CA TRP A 137 -14.57 -2.23 14.58
C TRP A 137 -15.81 -1.55 15.18
N CYS A 138 -15.77 -0.22 15.38
CA CYS A 138 -16.93 0.54 15.87
C CYS A 138 -18.13 0.37 14.93
N GLN A 139 -17.93 0.52 13.62
CA GLN A 139 -18.98 0.37 12.61
C GLN A 139 -19.58 -1.03 12.63
N LYS A 140 -18.73 -2.08 12.69
CA LYS A 140 -19.19 -3.48 12.76
C LYS A 140 -20.01 -3.78 14.03
N LYS A 141 -19.77 -3.04 15.12
CA LYS A 141 -20.49 -3.17 16.39
C LYS A 141 -21.69 -2.21 16.52
N GLY A 142 -21.93 -1.35 15.54
CA GLY A 142 -22.99 -0.33 15.62
C GLY A 142 -22.70 0.76 16.67
N LEU A 143 -21.43 0.96 17.01
CA LEU A 143 -20.99 1.96 17.99
C LEU A 143 -20.72 3.31 17.32
N SER A 144 -20.61 4.36 18.13
CA SER A 144 -20.16 5.68 17.67
C SER A 144 -18.74 5.59 17.09
N LEU A 145 -18.44 6.47 16.14
CA LEU A 145 -17.08 6.60 15.62
C LEU A 145 -16.11 7.07 16.72
N PRO A 146 -14.83 6.66 16.68
CA PRO A 146 -13.83 7.09 17.65
C PRO A 146 -13.53 8.60 17.54
N GLU A 147 -13.60 9.30 18.68
CA GLU A 147 -13.24 10.71 18.79
C GLU A 147 -11.81 10.88 19.32
N TYR A 148 -11.02 11.72 18.65
CA TYR A 148 -9.64 12.02 19.04
C TYR A 148 -9.52 13.44 19.57
N LYS A 149 -8.85 13.61 20.72
CA LYS A 149 -8.58 14.92 21.34
C LYS A 149 -7.12 15.02 21.76
N ILE A 150 -6.46 16.09 21.34
CA ILE A 150 -5.11 16.43 21.82
C ILE A 150 -5.24 16.85 23.28
N LEU A 151 -4.55 16.14 24.18
CA LEU A 151 -4.50 16.48 25.60
C LEU A 151 -3.51 17.62 25.83
N TYR A 152 -2.29 17.48 25.30
CA TYR A 152 -1.29 18.54 25.29
C TYR A 152 -0.18 18.27 24.25
N SER A 153 0.60 19.30 23.96
CA SER A 153 1.85 19.20 23.19
C SER A 153 2.99 19.85 23.95
N ARG A 154 4.18 19.25 23.93
CA ARG A 154 5.39 19.75 24.60
C ARG A 154 6.59 19.73 23.64
N GLY A 155 7.66 20.46 23.98
CA GLY A 155 8.91 20.48 23.21
C GLY A 155 9.03 21.63 22.20
N PRO A 156 10.26 21.95 21.76
CA PRO A 156 10.54 22.97 20.76
C PRO A 156 10.00 22.56 19.39
N GLU A 157 9.88 23.51 18.46
CA GLU A 157 9.20 23.28 17.17
C GLU A 157 9.83 22.16 16.33
N HIS A 158 11.15 21.94 16.47
CA HIS A 158 11.89 20.88 15.80
C HIS A 158 11.92 19.54 16.55
N ASP A 159 11.35 19.45 17.75
CA ASP A 159 11.27 18.24 18.58
C ASP A 159 9.97 18.24 19.41
N LYS A 160 8.85 18.37 18.69
CA LYS A 160 7.54 18.53 19.29
C LYS A 160 6.91 17.17 19.57
N PHE A 161 6.40 17.01 20.78
CA PHE A 161 5.77 15.80 21.27
C PHE A 161 4.28 16.03 21.51
N TYR A 162 3.45 15.08 21.12
CA TYR A 162 1.99 15.15 21.20
C TYR A 162 1.45 14.02 22.05
N VAL A 163 0.47 14.34 22.90
CA VAL A 163 -0.31 13.36 23.64
C VAL A 163 -1.76 13.49 23.21
N VAL A 164 -2.33 12.39 22.71
CA VAL A 164 -3.68 12.33 22.16
C VAL A 164 -4.48 11.27 22.89
N SER A 165 -5.72 11.58 23.22
CA SER A 165 -6.72 10.61 23.69
C SER A 165 -7.65 10.19 22.55
N VAL A 166 -8.03 8.93 22.52
CA VAL A 166 -9.14 8.39 21.74
C VAL A 166 -10.25 7.96 22.68
N SER A 167 -11.50 8.21 22.31
CA SER A 167 -12.68 7.75 23.08
C SER A 167 -13.77 7.23 22.17
N VAL A 168 -14.45 6.17 22.61
CA VAL A 168 -15.62 5.59 21.94
C VAL A 168 -16.75 5.51 22.98
N VAL A 169 -17.90 6.10 22.67
CA VAL A 169 -19.05 6.15 23.58
C VAL A 169 -19.50 4.73 23.92
N GLY A 170 -19.65 4.44 25.22
CA GLY A 170 -20.06 3.12 25.70
C GLY A 170 -18.96 2.06 25.72
N VAL A 171 -17.71 2.42 25.36
CA VAL A 171 -16.57 1.49 25.38
C VAL A 171 -15.48 1.97 26.33
N GLY A 172 -15.07 3.24 26.22
CA GLY A 172 -14.01 3.80 27.04
C GLY A 172 -13.07 4.74 26.28
N SER A 173 -11.90 4.98 26.85
CA SER A 173 -10.87 5.84 26.27
C SER A 173 -9.46 5.27 26.50
N ALA A 174 -8.54 5.65 25.60
CA ALA A 174 -7.12 5.34 25.69
C ALA A 174 -6.29 6.55 25.24
N SER A 175 -5.00 6.60 25.61
CA SER A 175 -4.11 7.70 25.24
C SER A 175 -2.79 7.24 24.66
N GLY A 176 -2.40 7.87 23.55
CA GLY A 176 -1.17 7.62 22.83
C GLY A 176 -0.30 8.86 22.68
N GLU A 177 0.97 8.60 22.39
CA GLU A 177 2.03 9.59 22.38
C GLU A 177 2.82 9.48 21.08
N GLY A 178 3.38 10.59 20.58
CA GLY A 178 4.15 10.58 19.35
C GLY A 178 4.78 11.94 19.00
N ARG A 179 5.75 11.92 18.09
CA ARG A 179 6.45 13.12 17.57
C ARG A 179 5.64 13.87 16.51
N SER A 180 4.51 13.30 16.10
CA SER A 180 3.50 13.98 15.30
C SER A 180 2.10 13.70 15.84
N LYS A 181 1.13 14.57 15.52
CA LYS A 181 -0.29 14.32 15.85
C LYS A 181 -0.77 12.97 15.32
N LYS A 182 -0.37 12.63 14.09
CA LYS A 182 -0.76 11.37 13.43
C LYS A 182 -0.21 10.16 14.18
N GLU A 183 1.04 10.20 14.61
CA GLU A 183 1.69 9.14 15.38
C GLU A 183 1.00 8.94 16.74
N ALA A 184 0.74 10.04 17.47
CA ALA A 184 0.05 9.99 18.75
C ALA A 184 -1.40 9.46 18.63
N GLU A 185 -2.11 9.80 17.56
CA GLU A 185 -3.45 9.25 17.28
C GLU A 185 -3.40 7.75 16.97
N GLN A 186 -2.43 7.28 16.19
CA GLN A 186 -2.27 5.84 15.90
C GLN A 186 -1.95 5.06 17.17
N GLU A 187 -1.08 5.60 18.01
CA GLU A 187 -0.72 4.97 19.29
C GLU A 187 -1.91 4.94 20.27
N ALA A 188 -2.76 5.98 20.26
CA ALA A 188 -3.98 6.00 21.07
C ALA A 188 -4.96 4.91 20.61
N ALA A 189 -5.13 4.79 19.29
CA ALA A 189 -5.97 3.76 18.69
C ALA A 189 -5.42 2.35 18.92
N ARG A 190 -4.09 2.15 18.89
CA ARG A 190 -3.44 0.88 19.24
C ARG A 190 -3.83 0.41 20.63
N LYS A 191 -3.60 1.26 21.63
CA LYS A 191 -3.90 0.95 23.04
C LYS A 191 -5.38 0.70 23.27
N MET A 192 -6.26 1.39 22.53
CA MET A 192 -7.69 1.12 22.56
C MET A 192 -8.03 -0.26 21.98
N MET A 193 -7.42 -0.66 20.87
CA MET A 193 -7.64 -1.99 20.30
C MET A 193 -7.10 -3.08 21.24
N GLU A 194 -5.93 -2.87 21.85
CA GLU A 194 -5.34 -3.79 22.82
C GLU A 194 -6.21 -3.97 24.07
N SER A 195 -6.80 -2.89 24.60
CA SER A 195 -7.72 -2.98 25.75
C SER A 195 -9.01 -3.73 25.41
N LEU A 196 -9.35 -3.85 24.12
CA LEU A 196 -10.46 -4.65 23.60
C LEU A 196 -10.05 -6.10 23.26
N GLY A 197 -8.79 -6.48 23.53
CA GLY A 197 -8.25 -7.81 23.22
C GLY A 197 -8.08 -8.05 21.72
N ARG A 198 -7.69 -7.01 20.97
CA ARG A 198 -7.60 -6.99 19.50
C ARG A 198 -6.23 -6.51 19.02
#